data_AF-A0A3B9XTX9-F1
#
_entry.id   AF-A0A3B9XTX9-F1
#
_cell.length_a   1.000
_cell.length_b   1.000
_cell.length_c   1.000
_cell.angle_alpha   90.00
_cell.angle_beta   90.00
_cell.angle_gamma   90.00
#
_symmetry.space_group_name_H-M   'P 1'
#
loop_
_entity.id
_entity.type
_entity.pdbx_description
1 polymer ?
#
loop_
_entity_poly.entity_id
_entity_poly.type
_entity_poly.pdbx_seq_one_letter_code
_entity_poly.pdbx_strand_id
1 'polypeptide(L)'
;MLSRGFSYNRVALGLLLAVGLWVTLLLNLDRTPTAPVLPSTPVVLPEGAAGSVDEAHGAGPAFEAEFEAEFEPVFKSGLERLPASLRGTQPDGALLWDQHNELVITHSIRDLFDYFLAASGEEPLASLTARIRAYIQANLPQPAASQALAVLQDYLAMKTALSAMAAPDYPMQQAMGNTIGDDDLQALRQHMQALITLRNSYLTPEVAEVFYGEADEFDRYMLDRLAVLQHQDLGAEEKSIQLERLQDSLSPELRQSQLAQQELIT
;
A
#
# COMPACT_ATOMS: atom_id res chain seq x y z
N MET A 1 -40.13 -37.95 5.85
CA MET A 1 -39.61 -37.54 7.18
C MET A 1 -38.31 -38.32 7.38
N LEU A 2 -37.11 -37.77 7.44
CA LEU A 2 -36.65 -36.46 7.91
C LEU A 2 -35.51 -35.94 7.02
N SER A 3 -35.56 -34.63 6.77
CA SER A 3 -34.49 -33.79 6.23
C SER A 3 -33.31 -33.75 7.20
N ARG A 4 -32.08 -33.83 6.66
CA ARG A 4 -30.88 -33.28 7.31
C ARG A 4 -29.99 -32.64 6.24
N GLY A 5 -30.22 -31.34 6.02
CA GLY A 5 -29.24 -30.47 5.39
C GLY A 5 -28.05 -30.30 6.33
N PHE A 6 -26.85 -30.56 5.83
CA PHE A 6 -25.62 -30.17 6.49
C PHE A 6 -25.14 -28.83 5.90
N SER A 7 -24.92 -27.91 6.82
CA SER A 7 -24.61 -26.49 6.66
C SER A 7 -23.28 -26.22 5.95
N TYR A 8 -23.33 -25.55 4.80
CA TYR A 8 -22.16 -25.00 4.08
C TYR A 8 -21.63 -23.67 4.66
N ASN A 9 -22.12 -23.23 5.82
CA ASN A 9 -22.00 -21.85 6.27
C ASN A 9 -20.77 -21.52 7.15
N ARG A 10 -19.64 -22.22 6.98
CA ARG A 10 -18.41 -21.93 7.76
C ARG A 10 -17.14 -21.69 6.94
N VAL A 11 -17.15 -21.95 5.63
CA VAL A 11 -15.98 -21.70 4.77
C VAL A 11 -15.96 -20.27 4.21
N ALA A 12 -17.10 -19.56 4.22
CA ALA A 12 -17.20 -18.18 3.74
C ALA A 12 -16.59 -17.13 4.70
N LEU A 13 -16.31 -17.48 5.96
CA LEU A 13 -15.87 -16.51 6.97
C LEU A 13 -14.34 -16.36 7.07
N GLY A 14 -13.56 -17.32 6.55
CA GLY A 14 -12.09 -17.29 6.60
C GLY A 14 -11.42 -16.50 5.46
N LEU A 15 -12.08 -16.37 4.30
CA LEU A 15 -11.50 -15.74 3.11
C LEU A 15 -11.87 -14.25 2.94
N LEU A 16 -12.89 -13.76 3.64
CA LEU A 16 -13.26 -12.33 3.65
C LEU A 16 -12.23 -11.45 4.38
N LEU A 17 -11.35 -12.04 5.20
CA LEU A 17 -10.30 -11.33 5.91
C LEU A 17 -9.02 -11.11 5.09
N ALA A 18 -8.86 -11.67 3.90
CA ALA A 18 -7.65 -11.41 3.09
C ALA A 18 -7.81 -10.17 2.19
N VAL A 19 -8.97 -10.01 1.54
CA VAL A 19 -9.22 -8.91 0.59
C VAL A 19 -9.60 -7.60 1.30
N GLY A 20 -10.42 -7.68 2.35
CA GLY A 20 -10.78 -6.50 3.15
C GLY A 20 -9.62 -5.96 3.98
N LEU A 21 -8.66 -6.81 4.35
CA LEU A 21 -7.56 -6.46 5.26
C LEU A 21 -6.42 -5.73 4.54
N TRP A 22 -6.17 -6.02 3.26
CA TRP A 22 -5.23 -5.23 2.45
C TRP A 22 -5.74 -3.81 2.18
N VAL A 23 -7.05 -3.65 1.92
CA VAL A 23 -7.67 -2.33 1.72
C VAL A 23 -7.80 -1.56 3.03
N THR A 24 -8.15 -2.22 4.14
CA THR A 24 -8.21 -1.54 5.46
C THR A 24 -6.84 -1.22 6.04
N LEU A 25 -5.79 -1.99 5.75
CA LEU A 25 -4.42 -1.66 6.15
C LEU A 25 -3.89 -0.41 5.43
N LEU A 26 -4.35 -0.14 4.20
CA LEU A 26 -4.04 1.09 3.48
C LEU A 26 -4.94 2.28 3.90
N LEU A 27 -6.15 2.03 4.39
CA LEU A 27 -7.13 3.07 4.75
C LEU A 27 -7.10 3.52 6.22
N ASN A 28 -6.26 2.93 7.08
CA ASN A 28 -6.29 3.20 8.53
C ASN A 28 -5.02 3.88 9.09
N LEU A 29 -4.09 4.32 8.23
CA LEU A 29 -2.91 5.10 8.66
C LEU A 29 -3.18 6.61 8.84
N ASP A 30 -4.32 7.13 8.37
CA ASP A 30 -4.64 8.57 8.46
C ASP A 30 -5.62 8.97 9.58
N ARG A 31 -5.91 8.07 10.53
CA ARG A 31 -6.62 8.47 11.76
C ARG A 31 -5.63 9.17 12.70
N THR A 32 -5.51 10.49 12.53
CA THR A 32 -4.96 11.36 13.57
C THR A 32 -5.65 11.05 14.91
N PRO A 33 -4.92 10.72 15.99
CA PRO A 33 -5.53 10.69 17.30
C PRO A 33 -5.96 12.12 17.62
N THR A 34 -7.27 12.34 17.74
CA THR A 34 -7.83 13.54 18.36
C THR A 34 -7.12 13.74 19.70
N ALA A 35 -6.30 14.79 19.78
CA ALA A 35 -5.65 15.17 21.01
C ALA A 35 -6.72 15.38 22.10
N PRO A 36 -6.55 14.83 23.31
CA PRO A 36 -7.46 15.13 24.40
C PRO A 36 -7.36 16.62 24.74
N VAL A 37 -8.47 17.34 24.58
CA VAL A 37 -8.62 18.70 25.09
C VAL A 37 -8.48 18.63 26.61
N LEU A 38 -7.35 19.08 27.14
CA LEU A 38 -7.17 19.26 28.57
C LEU A 38 -8.01 20.46 29.03
N PRO A 39 -8.76 20.36 30.14
CA PRO A 39 -9.51 21.49 30.67
C PRO A 39 -8.57 22.58 31.18
N SER A 40 -8.79 23.80 30.72
CA SER A 40 -8.07 25.01 31.16
C SER A 40 -8.39 25.31 32.62
N THR A 41 -7.46 25.04 33.53
CA THR A 41 -7.45 25.66 34.86
C THR A 41 -6.82 27.05 34.78
N PRO A 42 -7.43 28.10 35.36
CA PRO A 42 -6.85 29.44 35.37
C PRO A 42 -5.67 29.47 36.36
N VAL A 43 -4.48 29.83 35.86
CA VAL A 43 -3.30 30.08 36.69
C VAL A 43 -3.43 31.49 37.29
N VAL A 44 -3.46 31.56 38.62
CA VAL A 44 -3.34 32.79 39.40
C VAL A 44 -1.87 33.23 39.40
N LEU A 45 -1.62 34.45 38.92
CA LEU A 45 -0.32 35.14 38.98
C LEU A 45 -0.02 35.61 40.42
N PRO A 46 1.23 35.47 40.93
CA PRO A 46 1.70 36.33 41.99
C PRO A 46 2.27 37.63 41.41
N GLU A 47 1.76 38.72 41.97
CA GLU A 47 2.11 40.11 41.73
C GLU A 47 3.48 40.46 42.33
N GLY A 48 4.29 41.21 41.57
CA GLY A 48 5.37 42.03 42.13
C GLY A 48 6.78 41.68 41.69
N ALA A 49 7.31 42.42 40.70
CA ALA A 49 8.54 43.19 40.83
C ALA A 49 8.82 43.93 39.51
N ALA A 50 8.73 45.26 39.57
CA ALA A 50 9.10 46.17 38.51
C ALA A 50 10.63 46.14 38.28
N GLY A 51 11.02 46.16 37.01
CA GLY A 51 12.40 46.31 36.56
C GLY A 51 12.42 46.63 35.07
N SER A 52 12.36 47.91 34.74
CA SER A 52 12.45 48.51 33.41
C SER A 52 13.79 48.24 32.74
N VAL A 53 13.78 47.72 31.51
CA VAL A 53 14.83 47.95 30.52
C VAL A 53 14.19 48.23 29.16
N ASP A 54 14.81 49.20 28.51
CA ASP A 54 14.42 50.06 27.41
C ASP A 54 14.43 49.39 26.02
N GLU A 55 13.92 50.13 25.06
CA GLU A 55 13.54 49.81 23.68
C GLU A 55 14.58 49.16 22.72
N ALA A 56 13.99 48.63 21.64
CA ALA A 56 14.49 48.47 20.26
C ALA A 56 15.22 47.16 19.91
N HIS A 57 14.60 46.35 19.05
CA HIS A 57 14.91 46.26 17.61
C HIS A 57 13.82 45.46 16.88
N GLY A 58 13.43 45.96 15.71
CA GLY A 58 12.20 45.58 15.01
C GLY A 58 12.17 44.18 14.40
N ALA A 59 10.95 43.68 14.26
CA ALA A 59 10.63 42.56 13.38
C ALA A 59 10.83 42.97 11.92
N GLY A 60 11.63 42.19 11.19
CA GLY A 60 11.62 42.15 9.73
C GLY A 60 11.09 40.79 9.26
N PRO A 61 10.33 40.71 8.15
CA PRO A 61 9.73 39.47 7.63
C PRO A 61 10.75 38.58 6.89
N ALA A 62 12.04 38.67 7.26
CA ALA A 62 13.13 37.94 6.62
C ALA A 62 13.53 36.69 7.40
N PHE A 63 13.23 36.61 8.70
CA PHE A 63 13.64 35.47 9.53
C PHE A 63 12.79 34.20 9.26
N GLU A 64 11.59 34.36 8.71
CA GLU A 64 10.70 33.24 8.37
C GLU A 64 10.93 32.71 6.95
N ALA A 65 11.52 33.50 6.04
CA ALA A 65 11.81 33.08 4.67
C ALA A 65 13.17 32.38 4.51
N GLU A 66 14.11 32.58 5.44
CA GLU A 66 15.42 31.91 5.42
C GLU A 66 15.40 30.53 6.11
N PHE A 67 14.37 30.24 6.91
CA PHE A 67 14.20 28.94 7.59
C PHE A 67 13.47 27.90 6.72
N GLU A 68 12.79 28.31 5.64
CA GLU A 68 12.19 27.36 4.67
C GLU A 68 13.19 26.84 3.62
N ALA A 69 14.46 27.27 3.69
CA ALA A 69 15.58 26.65 2.99
C ALA A 69 16.24 25.53 3.82
N GLU A 70 15.49 24.92 4.76
CA GLU A 70 15.97 23.92 5.70
C GLU A 70 16.26 22.57 5.04
N PHE A 71 17.56 22.35 4.76
CA PHE A 71 18.26 21.07 4.67
C PHE A 71 17.46 19.90 4.07
N GLU A 72 17.60 19.68 2.77
CA GLU A 72 17.47 18.32 2.22
C GLU A 72 18.35 17.39 3.08
N PRO A 73 17.76 16.45 3.83
CA PRO A 73 18.54 15.62 4.72
C PRO A 73 19.50 14.77 3.89
N VAL A 74 20.80 15.02 4.05
CA VAL A 74 21.85 14.28 3.32
C VAL A 74 22.07 12.94 4.02
N PHE A 75 21.38 11.92 3.54
CA PHE A 75 21.62 10.53 3.93
C PHE A 75 22.75 9.93 3.07
N LYS A 76 23.57 9.03 3.65
CA LYS A 76 24.61 8.29 2.92
C LYS A 76 24.12 6.91 2.52
N SER A 77 23.48 6.19 3.43
CA SER A 77 22.88 4.88 3.18
C SER A 77 21.35 4.90 3.18
N GLY A 78 20.73 5.96 3.72
CA GLY A 78 19.27 6.04 3.91
C GLY A 78 18.80 5.38 5.21
N LEU A 79 19.66 4.58 5.86
CA LEU A 79 19.36 3.83 7.09
C LEU A 79 19.79 4.57 8.36
N GLU A 80 20.32 5.78 8.26
CA GLU A 80 20.78 6.53 9.42
C GLU A 80 19.60 7.05 10.23
N ARG A 81 19.56 6.75 11.54
CA ARG A 81 18.51 7.23 12.46
C ARG A 81 17.11 7.01 11.88
N LEU A 82 16.78 5.75 11.61
CA LEU A 82 15.46 5.39 11.07
C LEU A 82 14.31 5.89 11.97
N PRO A 83 13.14 6.21 11.37
CA PRO A 83 11.88 6.45 12.07
C PRO A 83 11.58 5.36 13.09
N ALA A 84 10.79 5.67 14.12
CA ALA A 84 10.56 4.76 15.23
C ALA A 84 9.95 3.43 14.78
N SER A 85 9.03 3.46 13.80
CA SER A 85 8.45 2.25 13.18
C SER A 85 9.46 1.35 12.48
N LEU A 86 10.57 1.91 11.98
CA LEU A 86 11.60 1.21 11.22
C LEU A 86 12.87 0.91 12.04
N ARG A 87 12.84 1.14 13.36
CA ARG A 87 14.01 0.89 14.20
C ARG A 87 14.26 -0.61 14.37
N GLY A 88 15.47 -1.04 14.06
CA GLY A 88 15.88 -2.43 14.18
C GLY A 88 15.40 -3.33 13.03
N THR A 89 14.82 -2.72 11.99
CA THR A 89 14.44 -3.41 10.75
C THR A 89 15.40 -3.06 9.61
N GLN A 90 15.32 -3.83 8.54
CA GLN A 90 16.05 -3.59 7.29
C GLN A 90 15.08 -3.81 6.12
N PRO A 91 15.29 -3.13 4.97
CA PRO A 91 14.58 -3.46 3.75
C PRO A 91 14.77 -4.94 3.40
N ASP A 92 13.72 -5.58 2.90
CA ASP A 92 13.79 -6.96 2.43
C ASP A 92 14.31 -7.02 0.99
N GLY A 93 15.02 -8.09 0.66
CA GLY A 93 15.58 -8.32 -0.66
C GLY A 93 16.77 -7.43 -1.03
N ALA A 94 17.48 -7.84 -2.08
CA ALA A 94 18.61 -7.10 -2.63
C ALA A 94 18.19 -6.34 -3.91
N LEU A 95 18.77 -5.15 -4.10
CA LEU A 95 18.75 -4.50 -5.41
C LEU A 95 19.74 -5.22 -6.32
N LEU A 96 19.25 -5.75 -7.44
CA LEU A 96 20.03 -6.57 -8.36
C LEU A 96 20.34 -5.80 -9.64
N TRP A 97 21.51 -6.08 -10.21
CA TRP A 97 21.91 -5.61 -11.53
C TRP A 97 22.53 -6.75 -12.33
N ASP A 98 22.48 -6.64 -13.65
CA ASP A 98 22.98 -7.66 -14.57
C ASP A 98 24.47 -7.46 -14.92
N GLN A 99 24.98 -8.29 -15.83
CA GLN A 99 26.37 -8.21 -16.30
C GLN A 99 26.74 -6.90 -17.04
N HIS A 100 25.75 -6.10 -17.45
CA HIS A 100 25.92 -4.80 -18.10
C HIS A 100 25.72 -3.63 -17.11
N ASN A 101 25.55 -3.91 -15.83
CA ASN A 101 25.16 -2.95 -14.79
C ASN A 101 23.78 -2.32 -15.02
N GLU A 102 22.91 -3.00 -15.76
CA GLU A 102 21.50 -2.63 -15.88
C GLU A 102 20.71 -3.17 -14.69
N LEU A 103 19.73 -2.41 -14.25
CA LEU A 103 18.84 -2.78 -13.15
C LEU A 103 18.04 -4.01 -13.53
N VAL A 104 18.05 -5.03 -12.67
CA VAL A 104 17.13 -6.16 -12.78
C VAL A 104 15.86 -5.80 -12.01
N ILE A 105 14.75 -5.64 -12.72
CA ILE A 105 13.45 -5.33 -12.11
C ILE A 105 12.97 -6.54 -11.30
N THR A 106 12.80 -6.34 -9.99
CA THR A 106 12.33 -7.37 -9.04
C THR A 106 11.31 -6.79 -8.08
N HIS A 107 10.50 -7.65 -7.46
CA HIS A 107 9.52 -7.25 -6.45
C HIS A 107 10.17 -6.51 -5.26
N SER A 108 11.41 -6.88 -4.89
CA SER A 108 12.20 -6.23 -3.83
C SER A 108 12.37 -4.72 -4.02
N ILE A 109 12.33 -4.21 -5.26
CA ILE A 109 12.39 -2.76 -5.52
C ILE A 109 11.15 -2.07 -4.97
N ARG A 110 9.97 -2.66 -5.18
CA ARG A 110 8.72 -2.15 -4.62
C ARG A 110 8.72 -2.25 -3.10
N ASP A 111 9.14 -3.40 -2.57
CA ASP A 111 9.22 -3.61 -1.12
C ASP A 111 10.15 -2.61 -0.43
N LEU A 112 11.28 -2.28 -1.07
CA LEU A 112 12.18 -1.23 -0.62
C LEU A 112 11.47 0.13 -0.54
N PHE A 113 10.71 0.50 -1.55
CA PHE A 113 10.00 1.78 -1.56
C PHE A 113 8.93 1.79 -0.46
N ASP A 114 8.13 0.73 -0.39
CA ASP A 114 7.06 0.60 0.60
C ASP A 114 7.60 0.54 2.03
N TYR A 115 8.77 -0.06 2.26
CA TYR A 115 9.45 -0.06 3.55
C TYR A 115 9.70 1.36 4.08
N PHE A 116 10.30 2.24 3.27
CA PHE A 116 10.54 3.62 3.70
C PHE A 116 9.24 4.43 3.77
N LEU A 117 8.35 4.24 2.81
CA LEU A 117 7.07 4.96 2.78
C LEU A 117 6.10 4.53 3.88
N ALA A 118 6.31 3.37 4.52
CA ALA A 118 5.53 2.94 5.69
C ALA A 118 5.70 3.89 6.90
N ALA A 119 6.79 4.65 6.96
CA ALA A 119 7.01 5.69 7.97
C ALA A 119 6.39 7.06 7.60
N SER A 120 5.48 7.09 6.62
CA SER A 120 4.69 8.28 6.30
C SER A 120 3.92 8.74 7.54
N GLY A 121 4.04 10.02 7.88
CA GLY A 121 3.46 10.61 9.09
C GLY A 121 4.45 10.74 10.26
N GLU A 122 5.57 10.00 10.24
CA GLU A 122 6.70 10.24 11.16
C GLU A 122 7.75 11.18 10.55
N GLU A 123 7.95 11.08 9.24
CA GLU A 123 8.83 11.95 8.47
C GLU A 123 8.09 12.53 7.25
N PRO A 124 8.49 13.73 6.77
CA PRO A 124 7.93 14.27 5.54
C PRO A 124 8.33 13.41 4.33
N LEU A 125 7.46 13.35 3.32
CA LEU A 125 7.68 12.57 2.10
C LEU A 125 9.03 12.90 1.43
N ALA A 126 9.47 14.16 1.48
CA ALA A 126 10.77 14.58 0.97
C ALA A 126 11.93 13.84 1.67
N SER A 127 11.90 13.72 3.01
CA SER A 127 12.91 12.98 3.79
C SER A 127 12.91 11.50 3.46
N LEU A 128 11.72 10.88 3.42
CA LEU A 128 11.58 9.46 3.06
C LEU A 128 12.10 9.20 1.64
N THR A 129 11.80 10.09 0.70
CA THR A 129 12.31 10.00 -0.67
C THR A 129 13.83 10.15 -0.69
N ALA A 130 14.40 11.10 0.05
CA ALA A 130 15.86 11.27 0.16
C ALA A 130 16.55 10.03 0.73
N ARG A 131 15.93 9.33 1.71
CA ARG A 131 16.44 8.05 2.24
C ARG A 131 16.47 6.97 1.15
N ILE A 132 15.38 6.82 0.39
CA ILE A 132 15.31 5.83 -0.70
C ILE A 132 16.38 6.14 -1.75
N ARG A 133 16.54 7.41 -2.16
CA ARG A 133 17.57 7.81 -3.13
C ARG A 133 18.98 7.47 -2.63
N ALA A 134 19.29 7.77 -1.37
CA ALA A 134 20.58 7.44 -0.77
C ALA A 134 20.82 5.93 -0.71
N TYR A 135 19.80 5.16 -0.35
CA TYR A 135 19.89 3.69 -0.33
C TYR A 135 20.16 3.11 -1.72
N ILE A 136 19.43 3.58 -2.74
CA ILE A 136 19.65 3.19 -4.14
C ILE A 136 21.10 3.49 -4.56
N GLN A 137 21.57 4.71 -4.32
CA GLN A 137 22.91 5.16 -4.72
C GLN A 137 24.04 4.43 -3.99
N ALA A 138 23.80 4.00 -2.75
CA ALA A 138 24.77 3.23 -1.96
C ALA A 138 24.86 1.76 -2.39
N ASN A 139 23.80 1.20 -2.99
CA ASN A 139 23.70 -0.23 -3.26
C ASN A 139 23.72 -0.59 -4.75
N LEU A 140 23.57 0.37 -5.66
CA LEU A 140 23.56 0.13 -7.11
C LEU A 140 24.68 0.88 -7.85
N PRO A 141 25.34 0.24 -8.83
CA PRO A 141 26.22 0.94 -9.75
C PRO A 141 25.42 1.78 -10.76
N GLN A 142 26.10 2.62 -11.52
CA GLN A 142 25.52 3.22 -12.73
C GLN A 142 25.63 2.23 -13.91
N PRO A 143 24.63 2.15 -14.80
CA PRO A 143 23.39 2.94 -14.87
C PRO A 143 22.22 2.46 -13.98
N ALA A 144 22.29 1.28 -13.34
CA ALA A 144 21.20 0.71 -12.53
C ALA A 144 20.61 1.68 -11.50
N ALA A 145 21.45 2.46 -10.80
CA ALA A 145 20.98 3.46 -9.83
C ALA A 145 20.08 4.52 -10.49
N SER A 146 20.44 5.02 -11.68
CA SER A 146 19.61 6.00 -12.39
C SER A 146 18.29 5.39 -12.87
N GLN A 147 18.31 4.13 -13.30
CA GLN A 147 17.10 3.40 -13.68
C GLN A 147 16.18 3.20 -12.48
N ALA A 148 16.71 2.82 -11.31
CA ALA A 148 15.92 2.63 -10.08
C ALA A 148 15.31 3.94 -9.59
N LEU A 149 16.03 5.06 -9.74
CA LEU A 149 15.52 6.39 -9.44
C LEU A 149 14.37 6.81 -10.37
N ALA A 150 14.41 6.44 -11.65
CA ALA A 150 13.30 6.65 -12.57
C ALA A 150 12.06 5.84 -12.15
N VAL A 151 12.26 4.56 -11.80
CA VAL A 151 11.17 3.71 -11.27
C VAL A 151 10.56 4.32 -9.99
N LEU A 152 11.39 4.85 -9.08
CA LEU A 152 10.90 5.53 -7.87
C LEU A 152 10.04 6.76 -8.21
N GLN A 153 10.43 7.57 -9.19
CA GLN A 153 9.65 8.73 -9.61
C GLN A 153 8.26 8.32 -10.11
N ASP A 154 8.20 7.36 -11.02
CA ASP A 154 6.94 6.85 -11.58
C ASP A 154 6.07 6.20 -10.50
N TYR A 155 6.71 5.48 -9.57
CA TYR A 155 6.05 4.86 -8.42
C TYR A 155 5.37 5.88 -7.49
N LEU A 156 6.05 6.97 -7.15
CA LEU A 156 5.50 8.03 -6.30
C LEU A 156 4.36 8.79 -6.99
N ALA A 157 4.48 9.04 -8.30
CA ALA A 157 3.43 9.64 -9.10
C ALA A 157 2.17 8.74 -9.15
N MET A 158 2.37 7.44 -9.36
CA MET A 158 1.30 6.44 -9.31
C MET A 158 0.63 6.38 -7.93
N LYS A 159 1.38 6.35 -6.82
CA LYS A 159 0.80 6.36 -5.46
C LYS A 159 -0.06 7.59 -5.21
N THR A 160 0.39 8.74 -5.70
CA THR A 160 -0.38 10.00 -5.60
C THR A 160 -1.70 9.87 -6.37
N ALA A 161 -1.66 9.38 -7.61
CA ALA A 161 -2.86 9.17 -8.43
C ALA A 161 -3.83 8.14 -7.80
N LEU A 162 -3.31 7.05 -7.23
CA LEU A 162 -4.11 6.05 -6.52
C LEU A 162 -4.82 6.65 -5.29
N SER A 163 -4.13 7.50 -4.52
CA SER A 163 -4.73 8.16 -3.36
C SER A 163 -5.89 9.08 -3.76
N ALA A 164 -5.78 9.78 -4.89
CA ALA A 164 -6.85 10.60 -5.45
C ALA A 164 -8.05 9.75 -5.93
N MET A 165 -7.82 8.55 -6.43
CA MET A 165 -8.88 7.61 -6.82
C MET A 165 -9.63 7.02 -5.61
N ALA A 166 -8.95 6.82 -4.49
CA ALA A 166 -9.51 6.26 -3.26
C ALA A 166 -10.31 7.28 -2.41
N ALA A 167 -10.42 8.54 -2.86
CA ALA A 167 -11.19 9.57 -2.18
C ALA A 167 -12.68 9.19 -2.05
N PRO A 168 -13.41 9.75 -1.05
CA PRO A 168 -14.73 9.27 -0.60
C PRO A 168 -15.84 9.20 -1.66
N ASP A 169 -15.62 9.81 -2.83
CA ASP A 169 -16.56 9.84 -3.93
C ASP A 169 -16.63 8.49 -4.70
N TYR A 170 -15.78 7.50 -4.38
CA TYR A 170 -15.81 6.19 -5.02
C TYR A 170 -16.80 5.20 -4.35
N PRO A 171 -17.81 4.67 -5.08
CA PRO A 171 -18.97 3.96 -4.51
C PRO A 171 -18.70 2.53 -3.98
N MET A 172 -17.45 2.16 -3.69
CA MET A 172 -17.06 0.81 -3.23
C MET A 172 -17.63 0.41 -1.86
N GLN A 173 -18.09 1.37 -1.05
CA GLN A 173 -18.65 1.10 0.28
C GLN A 173 -20.01 0.37 0.24
N GLN A 174 -20.67 0.31 -0.92
CA GLN A 174 -21.99 -0.31 -1.05
C GLN A 174 -21.94 -1.83 -1.29
N ALA A 175 -20.80 -2.39 -1.70
CA ALA A 175 -20.65 -3.83 -2.00
C ALA A 175 -20.50 -4.72 -0.76
N MET A 176 -20.53 -4.16 0.47
CA MET A 176 -20.40 -4.91 1.73
C MET A 176 -21.75 -5.40 2.31
N GLY A 177 -22.72 -5.73 1.45
CA GLY A 177 -23.95 -6.42 1.85
C GLY A 177 -23.72 -7.92 2.10
N ASN A 178 -24.63 -8.57 2.84
CA ASN A 178 -24.52 -10.02 3.17
C ASN A 178 -24.60 -10.96 1.94
N THR A 179 -25.01 -10.44 0.78
CA THR A 179 -25.01 -11.15 -0.50
C THR A 179 -24.46 -10.20 -1.55
N ILE A 180 -23.28 -10.51 -2.07
CA ILE A 180 -22.76 -9.89 -3.29
C ILE A 180 -23.64 -10.38 -4.44
N GLY A 181 -24.26 -9.46 -5.19
CA GLY A 181 -25.00 -9.77 -6.42
C GLY A 181 -24.13 -9.63 -7.67
N ASP A 182 -24.72 -9.92 -8.83
CA ASP A 182 -24.02 -9.78 -10.13
C ASP A 182 -23.57 -8.33 -10.39
N ASP A 183 -24.38 -7.35 -9.99
CA ASP A 183 -24.05 -5.92 -10.11
C ASP A 183 -22.85 -5.55 -9.22
N ASP A 184 -22.75 -6.13 -8.02
CA ASP A 184 -21.62 -5.90 -7.10
C ASP A 184 -20.34 -6.53 -7.66
N LEU A 185 -20.43 -7.73 -8.23
CA LEU A 185 -19.30 -8.39 -8.91
C LEU A 185 -18.82 -7.57 -10.10
N GLN A 186 -19.74 -7.02 -10.89
CA GLN A 186 -19.39 -6.17 -12.03
C GLN A 186 -18.72 -4.88 -11.56
N ALA A 187 -19.24 -4.23 -10.52
CA ALA A 187 -18.63 -3.04 -9.94
C ALA A 187 -17.21 -3.32 -9.43
N LEU A 188 -16.99 -4.46 -8.77
CA LEU A 188 -15.68 -4.86 -8.28
C LEU A 188 -14.68 -5.14 -9.42
N ARG A 189 -15.11 -5.80 -10.48
CA ARG A 189 -14.29 -5.99 -11.70
C ARG A 189 -13.93 -4.66 -12.37
N GLN A 190 -14.88 -3.74 -12.46
CA GLN A 190 -14.64 -2.40 -13.02
C GLN A 190 -13.62 -1.62 -12.18
N HIS A 191 -13.74 -1.68 -10.85
CA HIS A 191 -12.81 -1.04 -9.95
C HIS A 191 -11.39 -1.63 -10.09
N MET A 192 -11.26 -2.97 -10.09
CA MET A 192 -9.98 -3.64 -10.34
C MET A 192 -9.38 -3.18 -11.68
N GLN A 193 -10.16 -3.15 -12.76
CA GLN A 193 -9.68 -2.71 -14.06
C GLN A 193 -9.25 -1.23 -14.06
N ALA A 194 -9.94 -0.37 -13.32
CA ALA A 194 -9.56 1.03 -13.16
C ALA A 194 -8.20 1.18 -12.45
N LEU A 195 -7.97 0.39 -11.39
CA LEU A 195 -6.68 0.37 -10.68
C LEU A 195 -5.54 -0.09 -11.61
N ILE A 196 -5.73 -1.19 -12.34
CA ILE A 196 -4.76 -1.72 -13.31
C ILE A 196 -4.45 -0.66 -14.37
N THR A 197 -5.49 -0.03 -14.91
CA THR A 197 -5.34 1.00 -15.97
C THR A 197 -4.56 2.21 -15.47
N LEU A 198 -4.88 2.70 -14.27
CA LEU A 198 -4.16 3.82 -13.66
C LEU A 198 -2.70 3.46 -13.47
N ARG A 199 -2.40 2.29 -12.89
CA ARG A 199 -1.03 1.84 -12.68
C ARG A 199 -0.25 1.76 -14.00
N ASN A 200 -0.84 1.19 -15.03
CA ASN A 200 -0.22 1.05 -16.36
C ASN A 200 -0.03 2.40 -17.08
N SER A 201 -0.64 3.49 -16.61
CA SER A 201 -0.37 4.83 -17.14
C SER A 201 0.89 5.49 -16.57
N TYR A 202 1.43 4.96 -15.46
CA TYR A 202 2.64 5.47 -14.81
C TYR A 202 3.82 4.51 -14.94
N LEU A 203 3.58 3.21 -14.79
CA LEU A 203 4.64 2.20 -14.82
C LEU A 203 4.83 1.64 -16.23
N THR A 204 6.06 1.27 -16.57
CA THR A 204 6.33 0.49 -17.78
C THR A 204 5.67 -0.89 -17.67
N PRO A 205 5.36 -1.56 -18.80
CA PRO A 205 4.77 -2.90 -18.76
C PRO A 205 5.58 -3.92 -17.94
N GLU A 206 6.92 -3.86 -18.05
CA GLU A 206 7.82 -4.73 -17.28
C GLU A 206 7.72 -4.47 -15.77
N VAL A 207 7.77 -3.21 -15.35
CA VAL A 207 7.67 -2.85 -13.92
C VAL A 207 6.29 -3.18 -13.37
N ALA A 208 5.22 -2.88 -14.12
CA ALA A 208 3.86 -3.19 -13.71
C ALA A 208 3.65 -4.70 -13.53
N GLU A 209 4.15 -5.52 -14.45
CA GLU A 209 4.07 -6.98 -14.39
C GLU A 209 4.84 -7.53 -13.18
N VAL A 210 6.10 -7.12 -12.99
CA VAL A 210 6.91 -7.62 -11.87
C VAL A 210 6.35 -7.17 -10.51
N PHE A 211 5.82 -5.96 -10.41
CA PHE A 211 5.33 -5.44 -9.15
C PHE A 211 3.93 -5.95 -8.78
N TYR A 212 3.09 -6.28 -9.77
CA TYR A 212 1.67 -6.52 -9.52
C TYR A 212 1.04 -7.68 -10.31
N GLY A 213 1.74 -8.27 -11.29
CA GLY A 213 1.18 -9.30 -12.17
C GLY A 213 0.60 -10.49 -11.40
N GLU A 214 1.36 -11.02 -10.44
CA GLU A 214 0.90 -12.12 -9.58
C GLU A 214 -0.33 -11.74 -8.73
N ALA A 215 -0.32 -10.54 -8.13
CA ALA A 215 -1.43 -10.06 -7.31
C ALA A 215 -2.70 -9.83 -8.17
N ASP A 216 -2.55 -9.23 -9.34
CA ASP A 216 -3.63 -9.01 -10.29
C ASP A 216 -4.23 -10.33 -10.82
N GLU A 217 -3.37 -11.33 -11.10
CA GLU A 217 -3.81 -12.65 -11.53
C GLU A 217 -4.61 -13.32 -10.42
N PHE A 218 -4.12 -13.26 -9.19
CA PHE A 218 -4.81 -13.78 -8.01
C PHE A 218 -6.15 -13.09 -7.77
N ASP A 219 -6.21 -11.76 -7.81
CA ASP A 219 -7.44 -11.00 -7.62
C ASP A 219 -8.49 -11.34 -8.68
N ARG A 220 -8.08 -11.44 -9.95
CA ARG A 220 -8.97 -11.85 -11.05
C ARG A 220 -9.50 -13.27 -10.83
N TYR A 221 -8.64 -14.20 -10.44
CA TYR A 221 -9.03 -15.57 -10.11
C TYR A 221 -10.06 -15.60 -8.97
N MET A 222 -9.88 -14.81 -7.92
CA MET A 222 -10.82 -14.74 -6.80
C MET A 222 -12.20 -14.21 -7.22
N LEU A 223 -12.25 -13.21 -8.10
CA LEU A 223 -13.50 -12.68 -8.65
C LEU A 223 -14.22 -13.70 -9.52
N ASP A 224 -13.49 -14.41 -10.38
CA ASP A 224 -14.08 -15.41 -11.26
C ASP A 224 -14.56 -16.63 -10.48
N ARG A 225 -13.81 -17.06 -9.46
CA ARG A 225 -14.24 -18.09 -8.51
C ARG A 225 -15.54 -17.67 -7.80
N LEU A 226 -15.63 -16.43 -7.34
CA LEU A 226 -16.84 -15.92 -6.68
C LEU A 226 -18.03 -15.90 -7.63
N ALA A 227 -17.84 -15.48 -8.89
CA ALA A 227 -18.88 -15.49 -9.92
C ALA A 227 -19.42 -16.90 -10.19
N VAL A 228 -18.55 -17.91 -10.30
CA VAL A 228 -18.99 -19.31 -10.47
C VAL A 228 -19.81 -19.79 -9.28
N LEU A 229 -19.41 -19.45 -8.06
CA LEU A 229 -20.12 -19.86 -6.84
C LEU A 229 -21.50 -19.22 -6.72
N GLN A 230 -21.64 -17.97 -7.13
CA GLN A 230 -22.90 -17.22 -7.03
C GLN A 230 -23.87 -17.48 -8.18
N HIS A 231 -23.38 -18.05 -9.29
CA HIS A 231 -24.22 -18.36 -10.45
C HIS A 231 -25.39 -19.28 -10.07
N GLN A 232 -26.62 -18.77 -10.15
CA GLN A 232 -27.80 -19.48 -9.66
C GLN A 232 -28.23 -20.63 -10.58
N ASP A 233 -27.94 -20.51 -11.89
CA ASP A 233 -28.32 -21.52 -12.88
C ASP A 233 -27.39 -22.72 -12.95
N LEU A 234 -26.22 -22.69 -12.28
CA LEU A 234 -25.26 -23.79 -12.32
C LEU A 234 -25.54 -24.81 -11.22
N GLY A 235 -25.62 -26.08 -11.62
CA GLY A 235 -25.64 -27.21 -10.69
C GLY A 235 -24.30 -27.39 -9.96
N ALA A 236 -24.29 -28.17 -8.89
CA ALA A 236 -23.08 -28.42 -8.10
C ALA A 236 -21.93 -29.03 -8.92
N GLU A 237 -22.25 -29.95 -9.85
CA GLU A 237 -21.28 -30.60 -10.73
C GLU A 237 -20.68 -29.61 -11.74
N GLU A 238 -21.52 -28.78 -12.36
CA GLU A 238 -21.08 -27.75 -13.32
C GLU A 238 -20.18 -26.70 -12.65
N LYS A 239 -20.53 -26.29 -11.42
CA LYS A 239 -19.69 -25.41 -10.61
C LYS A 239 -18.33 -26.06 -10.34
N SER A 240 -18.31 -27.33 -9.93
CA SER A 240 -17.06 -28.05 -9.68
C SER A 240 -16.15 -28.05 -10.92
N ILE A 241 -16.69 -28.37 -12.09
CA ILE A 241 -15.96 -28.42 -13.35
C ILE A 241 -15.41 -27.02 -13.72
N GLN A 242 -16.19 -25.96 -13.53
CA GLN A 242 -15.72 -24.60 -13.82
C GLN A 242 -14.62 -24.14 -12.85
N LEU A 243 -14.74 -24.48 -11.56
CA LEU A 243 -13.73 -24.14 -10.56
C LEU A 243 -12.40 -24.84 -10.82
N GLU A 244 -12.43 -26.11 -11.23
CA GLU A 244 -11.23 -26.86 -11.63
C GLU A 244 -10.54 -26.21 -12.83
N ARG A 245 -11.31 -25.83 -13.86
CA ARG A 245 -10.78 -25.09 -15.02
C ARG A 245 -10.16 -23.75 -14.66
N LEU A 246 -10.76 -23.01 -13.72
CA LEU A 246 -10.19 -21.75 -13.23
C LEU A 246 -8.85 -21.99 -12.53
N GLN A 247 -8.74 -23.01 -11.69
CA GLN A 247 -7.48 -23.37 -11.04
C GLN A 247 -6.43 -23.80 -12.07
N ASP A 248 -6.83 -24.51 -13.11
CA ASP A 248 -5.95 -24.94 -14.20
C ASP A 248 -5.50 -23.81 -15.12
N SER A 249 -6.12 -22.63 -15.04
CA SER A 249 -5.73 -21.44 -15.80
C SER A 249 -4.64 -20.60 -15.12
N LEU A 250 -4.37 -20.85 -13.83
CA LEU A 250 -3.36 -20.13 -13.06
C LEU A 250 -1.94 -20.46 -13.51
N SER A 251 -1.06 -19.46 -13.39
CA SER A 251 0.40 -19.62 -13.45
C SER A 251 0.89 -20.73 -12.51
N PRO A 252 1.99 -21.43 -12.86
CA PRO A 252 2.51 -22.54 -12.05
C PRO A 252 2.77 -22.15 -10.58
N GLU A 253 3.30 -20.94 -10.37
CA GLU A 253 3.64 -20.39 -9.05
C GLU A 253 2.38 -20.22 -8.19
N LEU A 254 1.35 -19.53 -8.72
CA LEU A 254 0.09 -19.35 -8.00
C LEU A 254 -0.64 -20.66 -7.77
N ARG A 255 -0.63 -21.57 -8.75
CA ARG A 255 -1.25 -22.89 -8.61
C ARG A 255 -0.63 -23.67 -7.45
N GLN A 256 0.70 -23.67 -7.34
CA GLN A 256 1.39 -24.34 -6.24
C GLN A 256 1.03 -23.71 -4.88
N SER A 257 1.01 -22.38 -4.79
CA SER A 257 0.58 -21.66 -3.57
C SER A 257 -0.84 -22.05 -3.16
N GLN A 258 -1.77 -22.12 -4.11
CA GLN A 258 -3.16 -22.53 -3.84
C GLN A 258 -3.28 -23.99 -3.39
N LEU A 259 -2.50 -24.90 -3.97
CA LEU A 259 -2.51 -26.31 -3.57
C LEU A 259 -1.96 -26.49 -2.16
N ALA A 260 -0.84 -25.84 -1.84
CA ALA A 260 -0.25 -25.88 -0.50
C ALA A 260 -1.22 -25.37 0.58
N GLN A 261 -1.99 -24.31 0.29
CA GLN A 261 -3.02 -23.80 1.19
C GLN A 261 -4.18 -24.78 1.42
N GLN A 262 -4.55 -25.56 0.40
CA GLN A 262 -5.61 -26.56 0.51
C GLN A 262 -5.17 -27.79 1.32
N GLU A 263 -3.90 -28.19 1.20
CA GLU A 263 -3.32 -29.28 1.99
C GLU A 263 -3.22 -28.94 3.48
N LEU A 264 -2.95 -27.67 3.84
CA LEU A 264 -2.89 -27.21 5.23
C LEU A 264 -4.25 -27.23 5.95
N ILE A 265 -5.34 -27.26 5.20
CA ILE A 265 -6.71 -27.21 5.73
C ILE A 265 -7.33 -28.62 5.85
N THR A 266 -6.67 -29.65 5.28
CA THR A 266 -7.14 -31.04 5.25
C THR A 266 -6.44 -31.88 6.31
#